data_AF-A0A813LDL7-F1
#
_entry.id   AF-A0A813LDL7-F1
#
_cell.length_a   1.000
_cell.length_b   1.000
_cell.length_c   1.000
_cell.angle_alpha   90.00
_cell.angle_beta   90.00
_cell.angle_gamma   90.00
#
_symmetry.space_group_name_H-M   'P 1'
#
loop_
_entity.id
_entity.type
_entity.pdbx_description
1 polymer ?
#
loop_
_entity_poly.entity_id
_entity_poly.type
_entity_poly.pdbx_seq_one_letter_code
_entity_poly.pdbx_strand_id
1 'polypeptide(L)'
;MAPLTYDLESFLSLKGLADADAWDLSGNLFPPRTASASTAATDLESFFGLKGLADADAWDLSGNLFPPRTASASTAATDLESFFGLKGLADADAWDLSGNLFPPRTASASTAATDLESFFGLKGLADADAWDLSGNLFPPRTASASTAATMTIRIDADSSDGDGDKSVRSDGKLGGSSSGPVVHNFSAGPATMLDGVLRQVAYQLEDFEGTGMSILEMGHRDTDGPVQRVISEATTMVQSLLRVPANYAVMWMQGGAHGQFAAVPLNLLGDKIQADYIDTGVWSNKAMTEASKFCSVRVAATAAENGFQSIPPVSEWDLSDDSAYVHICANDTINGLEFLEDPDVGDKLLVGDFTSTLLSRRVQISRYAALYCSSGKNLGPAGVCLVIVRKDLLDRAKAYTPVMLHWKAYAETTPIPSLVNTPPVFAIYTCSLVLKTLQNQWGACGDALAALERRVEARAALVYSCIDRSSGFYVNKVLPENRSRMSICFTFCEDADVQRKWGGSITATVELTLMEQRFRREAQNRGMSGVEGHPAFGGIRVCLYNGVSDEAVEEVVRLMSEFPALHA
;
A
#
# COMPACT_ATOMS: atom_id res chain seq x y z
N MET A 1 13.79 37.09 -5.65
CA MET A 1 13.32 37.61 -4.35
C MET A 1 13.98 36.74 -3.29
N ALA A 2 14.75 37.32 -2.39
CA ALA A 2 15.24 36.57 -1.22
C ALA A 2 14.03 36.20 -0.34
N PRO A 3 13.98 34.99 0.24
CA PRO A 3 12.95 34.67 1.22
C PRO A 3 13.16 35.58 2.43
N LEU A 4 12.11 36.28 2.84
CA LEU A 4 12.05 36.95 4.13
C LEU A 4 11.94 35.87 5.21
N THR A 5 13.03 35.58 5.91
CA THR A 5 12.99 34.89 7.20
C THR A 5 12.56 35.92 8.24
N TYR A 6 11.39 35.69 8.84
CA TYR A 6 10.94 36.41 10.03
C TYR A 6 11.19 35.50 11.23
N ASP A 7 11.90 35.99 12.26
CA ASP A 7 11.81 35.41 13.60
C ASP A 7 10.41 35.71 14.15
N LEU A 8 9.60 34.67 14.28
CA LEU A 8 8.21 34.74 14.74
C LEU A 8 8.13 34.68 16.26
N GLU A 9 8.82 35.58 16.96
CA GLU A 9 8.74 35.66 18.42
C GLU A 9 7.43 36.36 18.84
N SER A 10 6.43 35.55 19.20
CA SER A 10 5.22 35.88 19.98
C SER A 10 4.08 36.67 19.28
N PHE A 11 3.06 35.93 18.84
CA PHE A 11 1.73 36.49 18.52
C PHE A 11 0.72 36.17 19.63
N LEU A 12 0.04 37.20 20.13
CA LEU A 12 -0.89 37.08 21.27
C LEU A 12 -2.34 36.73 20.89
N SER A 13 -2.70 36.53 19.61
CA SER A 13 -4.08 36.15 19.21
C SER A 13 -4.26 35.66 17.76
N LEU A 14 -3.38 34.79 17.25
CA LEU A 14 -3.57 34.17 15.94
C LEU A 14 -4.58 33.01 16.04
N LYS A 15 -5.61 32.98 15.18
CA LYS A 15 -6.54 31.82 15.06
C LYS A 15 -5.91 30.65 14.31
N GLY A 16 -5.21 30.95 13.21
CA GLY A 16 -4.40 30.00 12.44
C GLY A 16 -3.42 30.69 11.50
N LEU A 17 -2.44 29.94 10.96
CA LEU A 17 -1.55 30.43 9.89
C LEU A 17 -2.33 30.58 8.58
N ALA A 18 -3.31 29.70 8.36
CA ALA A 18 -4.36 29.84 7.37
C ALA A 18 -5.72 29.70 8.05
N ASP A 19 -6.61 30.66 7.86
CA ASP A 19 -7.93 30.73 8.48
C ASP A 19 -8.97 31.09 7.41
N ALA A 20 -10.05 30.33 7.34
CA ALA A 20 -11.12 30.53 6.36
C ALA A 20 -12.50 30.37 7.01
N ASP A 21 -13.18 31.49 7.24
CA ASP A 21 -14.53 31.55 7.81
C ASP A 21 -15.55 31.97 6.74
N ALA A 22 -16.68 31.24 6.64
CA ALA A 22 -17.82 31.66 5.81
C ALA A 22 -19.17 31.34 6.48
N TRP A 23 -20.09 32.30 6.43
CA TRP A 23 -21.46 32.13 6.95
C TRP A 23 -22.50 32.58 5.94
N ASP A 24 -23.67 31.94 5.94
CA ASP A 24 -24.83 32.35 5.16
C ASP A 24 -26.10 32.47 6.01
N LEU A 25 -26.75 33.64 5.88
CA LEU A 25 -28.03 34.00 6.53
C LEU A 25 -29.12 34.32 5.50
N SER A 26 -28.82 34.22 4.20
CA SER A 26 -29.62 34.82 3.12
C SER A 26 -30.46 33.82 2.31
N GLY A 27 -30.30 32.52 2.53
CA GLY A 27 -31.11 31.47 1.92
C GLY A 27 -30.73 31.20 0.47
N ASN A 28 -29.42 31.21 0.18
CA ASN A 28 -28.92 30.99 -1.18
C ASN A 28 -29.14 29.54 -1.64
N LEU A 29 -29.15 29.34 -2.96
CA LEU A 29 -29.23 27.97 -3.49
C LEU A 29 -28.02 27.10 -3.10
N PHE A 30 -26.86 27.74 -2.88
CA PHE A 30 -25.62 27.06 -2.51
C PHE A 30 -25.08 27.57 -1.17
N PRO A 31 -24.74 26.66 -0.24
CA PRO A 31 -24.26 26.98 1.09
C PRO A 31 -22.80 27.46 1.08
N PRO A 32 -22.33 28.05 2.20
CA PRO A 32 -20.93 28.44 2.35
C PRO A 32 -20.01 27.21 2.29
N ARG A 33 -18.84 27.41 1.71
CA ARG A 33 -17.76 26.43 1.67
C ARG A 33 -16.46 27.10 2.03
N THR A 34 -15.69 26.47 2.91
CA THR A 34 -14.37 26.96 3.29
C THR A 34 -13.33 25.87 3.09
N ALA A 35 -12.13 26.31 2.75
CA ALA A 35 -10.97 25.45 2.72
C ALA A 35 -9.74 26.25 3.16
N SER A 36 -8.92 25.67 4.03
CA SER A 36 -7.65 26.27 4.46
C SER A 36 -6.52 25.25 4.37
N ALA A 37 -5.32 25.73 4.03
CA ALA A 37 -4.14 24.89 4.04
C ALA A 37 -2.91 25.68 4.49
N SER A 38 -2.08 25.08 5.34
CA SER A 38 -0.87 25.71 5.87
C SER A 38 0.33 24.78 5.83
N THR A 39 1.52 25.36 5.72
CA THR A 39 2.78 24.64 5.94
C THR A 39 3.69 25.50 6.81
N ALA A 40 4.22 24.92 7.88
CA ALA A 40 5.08 25.60 8.85
C ALA A 40 6.37 24.80 9.06
N ALA A 41 7.51 25.49 9.02
CA ALA A 41 8.81 24.97 9.41
C ALA A 41 9.51 26.06 10.25
N THR A 42 9.44 25.95 11.57
CA THR A 42 9.88 27.02 12.50
C THR A 42 10.03 26.48 13.91
N ASP A 43 10.96 27.06 14.66
CA ASP A 43 11.09 26.87 16.11
C ASP A 43 10.02 27.75 16.77
N LEU A 44 8.88 27.16 17.15
CA LEU A 44 7.71 27.89 17.63
C LEU A 44 7.66 27.79 19.16
N GLU A 45 8.34 28.71 19.85
CA GLU A 45 8.51 28.61 21.30
C GLU A 45 7.20 28.78 22.10
N SER A 46 6.21 29.57 21.64
CA SER A 46 4.92 29.73 22.37
C SER A 46 3.81 30.46 21.58
N PHE A 47 2.61 29.86 21.52
CA PHE A 47 1.37 30.55 21.06
C PHE A 47 0.23 30.40 22.07
N PHE A 48 -0.49 31.51 22.29
CA PHE A 48 -1.73 31.55 23.07
C PHE A 48 -2.92 31.82 22.14
N GLY A 49 -3.93 30.93 22.18
CA GLY A 49 -5.20 31.14 21.48
C GLY A 49 -5.25 30.65 20.01
N LEU A 50 -4.24 29.91 19.56
CA LEU A 50 -4.23 29.25 18.25
C LEU A 50 -5.24 28.10 18.24
N LYS A 51 -6.20 28.09 17.30
CA LYS A 51 -7.12 26.97 17.11
C LYS A 51 -6.48 25.84 16.29
N GLY A 52 -5.75 26.21 15.23
CA GLY A 52 -4.95 25.30 14.43
C GLY A 52 -3.98 25.99 13.49
N LEU A 53 -3.06 25.26 12.86
CA LEU A 53 -2.20 25.87 11.82
C LEU A 53 -3.04 26.18 10.57
N ALA A 54 -4.00 25.30 10.25
CA ALA A 54 -5.07 25.55 9.29
C ALA A 54 -6.43 25.43 9.99
N ASP A 55 -7.25 26.48 9.94
CA ASP A 55 -8.62 26.53 10.51
C ASP A 55 -9.64 26.79 9.38
N ALA A 56 -10.76 26.08 9.35
CA ALA A 56 -11.80 26.28 8.34
C ALA A 56 -13.21 26.09 8.93
N ASP A 57 -13.96 27.19 9.06
CA ASP A 57 -15.32 27.18 9.63
C ASP A 57 -16.37 27.55 8.57
N ALA A 58 -17.46 26.78 8.46
CA ALA A 58 -18.62 27.11 7.60
C ALA A 58 -19.95 26.95 8.31
N TRP A 59 -20.74 28.03 8.36
CA TRP A 59 -21.98 28.11 9.15
C TRP A 59 -23.18 28.41 8.25
N ASP A 60 -24.22 27.59 8.31
CA ASP A 60 -25.48 27.83 7.61
C ASP A 60 -26.67 27.92 8.57
N LEU A 61 -27.37 29.05 8.52
CA LEU A 61 -28.54 29.37 9.33
C LEU A 61 -29.78 29.65 8.47
N SER A 62 -29.73 29.38 7.16
CA SER A 62 -30.68 29.96 6.20
C SER A 62 -31.54 28.98 5.38
N GLY A 63 -31.31 27.67 5.49
CA GLY A 63 -32.19 26.62 4.95
C GLY A 63 -31.93 26.32 3.48
N ASN A 64 -30.64 26.22 3.12
CA ASN A 64 -30.19 25.99 1.76
C ASN A 64 -30.56 24.57 1.24
N LEU A 65 -30.54 24.36 -0.07
CA LEU A 65 -30.81 23.01 -0.62
C LEU A 65 -29.65 22.04 -0.34
N PHE A 66 -28.42 22.57 -0.26
CA PHE A 66 -27.22 21.81 0.02
C PHE A 66 -26.59 22.30 1.34
N PRO A 67 -25.85 21.43 2.05
CA PRO A 67 -25.25 21.75 3.34
C PRO A 67 -23.84 22.34 3.25
N PRO A 68 -23.40 23.07 4.28
CA PRO A 68 -22.05 23.61 4.35
C PRO A 68 -20.98 22.53 4.30
N ARG A 69 -19.82 22.89 3.75
CA ARG A 69 -18.67 21.99 3.65
C ARG A 69 -17.38 22.71 4.03
N THR A 70 -16.56 22.05 4.83
CA THR A 70 -15.22 22.55 5.20
C THR A 70 -14.14 21.52 4.91
N ALA A 71 -12.94 22.02 4.62
CA ALA A 71 -11.75 21.20 4.51
C ALA A 71 -10.53 21.93 5.07
N SER A 72 -9.70 21.28 5.88
CA SER A 72 -8.44 21.85 6.32
C SER A 72 -7.28 20.88 6.13
N ALA A 73 -6.09 21.41 5.82
CA ALA A 73 -4.89 20.62 5.68
C ALA A 73 -3.67 21.34 6.26
N SER A 74 -2.84 20.65 7.03
CA SER A 74 -1.59 21.24 7.53
C SER A 74 -0.39 20.33 7.44
N THR A 75 0.78 20.92 7.29
CA THR A 75 2.07 20.24 7.44
C THR A 75 2.98 21.06 8.34
N ALA A 76 3.57 20.43 9.35
CA ALA A 76 4.39 21.09 10.35
C ALA A 76 5.71 20.33 10.58
N ALA A 77 6.83 21.04 10.61
CA ALA A 77 8.13 20.55 11.08
C ALA A 77 8.67 21.54 12.11
N THR A 78 8.56 21.24 13.40
CA THR A 78 8.70 22.27 14.45
C THR A 78 8.95 21.65 15.82
N ASP A 79 9.80 22.31 16.62
CA ASP A 79 9.99 22.04 18.04
C ASP A 79 8.85 22.75 18.81
N LEU A 80 7.84 21.97 19.23
CA LEU A 80 6.60 22.50 19.81
C LEU A 80 6.69 22.45 21.34
N GLU A 81 7.34 23.45 21.94
CA GLU A 81 7.60 23.44 23.38
C GLU A 81 6.37 23.77 24.24
N SER A 82 5.40 24.58 23.78
CA SER A 82 4.21 24.93 24.60
C SER A 82 3.05 25.57 23.82
N PHE A 83 1.93 24.84 23.66
CA PHE A 83 0.67 25.39 23.10
C PHE A 83 -0.48 25.26 24.09
N PHE A 84 -1.21 26.36 24.32
CA PHE A 84 -2.43 26.41 25.12
C PHE A 84 -3.64 26.75 24.24
N GLY A 85 -4.61 25.83 24.17
CA GLY A 85 -5.89 26.05 23.47
C GLY A 85 -5.97 25.57 22.02
N LEU A 86 -4.94 24.85 21.55
CA LEU A 86 -4.90 24.23 20.21
C LEU A 86 -5.95 23.12 20.11
N LYS A 87 -6.87 23.19 19.13
CA LYS A 87 -7.80 22.10 18.85
C LYS A 87 -7.15 21.01 18.00
N GLY A 88 -6.44 21.42 16.94
CA GLY A 88 -5.63 20.53 16.10
C GLY A 88 -4.68 21.28 15.19
N LEU A 89 -3.70 20.61 14.56
CA LEU A 89 -2.86 21.29 13.56
C LEU A 89 -3.66 21.65 12.31
N ALA A 90 -4.66 20.86 11.97
CA ALA A 90 -5.69 21.20 11.00
C ALA A 90 -7.06 21.05 11.69
N ASP A 91 -7.88 22.09 11.69
CA ASP A 91 -9.23 22.13 12.29
C ASP A 91 -10.26 22.47 11.21
N ALA A 92 -11.40 21.79 11.20
CA ALA A 92 -12.45 21.99 10.19
C ALA A 92 -13.85 21.80 10.79
N ASP A 93 -14.60 22.89 10.95
CA ASP A 93 -15.93 22.87 11.56
C ASP A 93 -17.03 23.24 10.56
N ALA A 94 -18.09 22.43 10.45
CA ALA A 94 -19.29 22.77 9.70
C ALA A 94 -20.54 22.70 10.58
N TRP A 95 -21.31 23.78 10.58
CA TRP A 95 -22.51 23.92 11.40
C TRP A 95 -23.74 24.15 10.51
N ASP A 96 -24.70 23.23 10.58
CA ASP A 96 -26.01 23.36 9.96
C ASP A 96 -27.10 23.52 11.04
N LEU A 97 -27.71 24.71 11.03
CA LEU A 97 -28.75 25.10 11.97
C LEU A 97 -30.12 25.23 11.27
N SER A 98 -30.26 24.82 10.00
CA SER A 98 -31.30 25.35 9.12
C SER A 98 -32.14 24.39 8.27
N GLY A 99 -31.91 23.08 8.35
CA GLY A 99 -32.85 22.06 7.87
C GLY A 99 -32.60 21.66 6.42
N ASN A 100 -31.34 21.58 6.02
CA ASN A 100 -30.92 21.28 4.67
C ASN A 100 -31.34 19.86 4.23
N LEU A 101 -31.45 19.61 2.92
CA LEU A 101 -31.85 18.27 2.43
C LEU A 101 -30.78 17.20 2.70
N PHE A 102 -29.50 17.61 2.77
CA PHE A 102 -28.36 16.74 3.02
C PHE A 102 -27.54 17.26 4.20
N PRO A 103 -26.76 16.42 4.89
CA PRO A 103 -26.00 16.82 6.07
C PRO A 103 -24.63 17.47 5.76
N PRO A 104 -24.13 18.31 6.69
CA PRO A 104 -22.81 18.93 6.59
C PRO A 104 -21.69 17.90 6.48
N ARG A 105 -20.60 18.32 5.83
CA ARG A 105 -19.40 17.50 5.66
C ARG A 105 -18.13 18.26 5.97
N THR A 106 -17.28 17.66 6.78
CA THR A 106 -15.95 18.21 7.09
C THR A 106 -14.85 17.19 6.79
N ALA A 107 -13.68 17.69 6.43
CA ALA A 107 -12.49 16.88 6.24
C ALA A 107 -11.25 17.61 6.77
N SER A 108 -10.42 16.95 7.57
CA SER A 108 -9.14 17.51 7.98
C SER A 108 -7.99 16.53 7.77
N ALA A 109 -6.82 17.05 7.41
CA ALA A 109 -5.61 16.26 7.25
C ALA A 109 -4.39 16.97 7.83
N SER A 110 -3.52 16.27 8.56
CA SER A 110 -2.27 16.86 9.03
C SER A 110 -1.07 15.94 8.94
N THR A 111 0.12 16.53 8.77
CA THR A 111 1.41 15.84 8.87
C THR A 111 2.33 16.63 9.77
N ALA A 112 2.92 16.01 10.78
CA ALA A 112 3.77 16.67 11.76
C ALA A 112 5.11 15.93 11.96
N ALA A 113 6.21 16.66 12.01
CA ALA A 113 7.49 16.22 12.54
C ALA A 113 7.84 17.13 13.73
N THR A 114 7.78 16.60 14.96
CA THR A 114 7.86 17.43 16.17
C THR A 114 8.27 16.64 17.41
N ASP A 115 9.00 17.28 18.33
CA ASP A 115 9.23 16.74 19.67
C ASP A 115 8.01 17.02 20.58
N LEU A 116 7.28 15.94 20.88
CA LEU A 116 6.01 15.96 21.61
C LEU A 116 6.24 16.13 23.12
N GLU A 117 6.78 17.26 23.59
CA GLU A 117 7.06 17.43 25.02
C GLU A 117 5.91 18.07 25.83
N SER A 118 5.02 18.89 25.26
CA SER A 118 3.93 19.53 26.04
C SER A 118 2.76 20.11 25.22
N PHE A 119 1.66 19.35 25.05
CA PHE A 119 0.38 19.87 24.53
C PHE A 119 -0.69 19.89 25.64
N PHE A 120 -1.26 21.07 25.91
CA PHE A 120 -2.41 21.21 26.83
C PHE A 120 -3.66 21.63 26.04
N GLY A 121 -4.64 20.72 25.94
CA GLY A 121 -5.95 20.98 25.33
C GLY A 121 -6.13 20.52 23.88
N LEU A 122 -5.15 19.82 23.31
CA LEU A 122 -5.21 19.24 21.96
C LEU A 122 -6.30 18.16 21.87
N LYS A 123 -7.25 18.31 20.92
CA LYS A 123 -8.24 17.27 20.62
C LYS A 123 -7.70 16.21 19.67
N GLY A 124 -6.91 16.61 18.66
CA GLY A 124 -6.24 15.72 17.72
C GLY A 124 -5.33 16.49 16.77
N LEU A 125 -4.34 15.85 16.13
CA LEU A 125 -3.48 16.53 15.15
C LEU A 125 -4.25 17.01 13.91
N ALA A 126 -5.32 16.32 13.55
CA ALA A 126 -6.33 16.77 12.60
C ALA A 126 -7.69 16.61 13.30
N ASP A 127 -8.44 17.70 13.46
CA ASP A 127 -9.77 17.76 14.08
C ASP A 127 -10.80 18.13 13.00
N ALA A 128 -11.96 17.50 13.03
CA ALA A 128 -13.02 17.74 12.05
C ALA A 128 -14.38 17.50 12.69
N ASP A 129 -15.11 18.58 13.00
CA ASP A 129 -16.42 18.51 13.63
C ASP A 129 -17.53 18.91 12.64
N ALA A 130 -18.62 18.15 12.61
CA ALA A 130 -19.81 18.47 11.82
C ALA A 130 -21.05 18.39 12.70
N TRP A 131 -21.75 19.53 12.83
CA TRP A 131 -22.92 19.68 13.69
C TRP A 131 -24.18 19.89 12.86
N ASP A 132 -25.22 19.12 13.15
CA ASP A 132 -26.56 19.28 12.58
C ASP A 132 -27.59 19.33 13.71
N LEU A 133 -28.26 20.47 13.83
CA LEU A 133 -29.32 20.71 14.82
C LEU A 133 -30.71 20.79 14.17
N SER A 134 -30.81 20.41 12.90
CA SER A 134 -31.94 20.75 12.04
C SER A 134 -32.71 19.55 11.47
N GLY A 135 -32.22 18.32 11.73
CA GLY A 135 -32.97 17.09 11.49
C GLY A 135 -32.91 16.58 10.04
N ASN A 136 -31.74 16.67 9.41
CA ASN A 136 -31.53 16.27 8.02
C ASN A 136 -31.84 14.78 7.77
N LEU A 137 -32.13 14.42 6.50
CA LEU A 137 -32.48 13.05 6.09
C LEU A 137 -31.35 12.02 6.36
N PHE A 138 -30.10 12.49 6.45
CA PHE A 138 -28.93 11.68 6.75
C PHE A 138 -28.08 12.39 7.82
N PRO A 139 -27.29 11.68 8.63
CA PRO A 139 -26.45 12.28 9.67
C PRO A 139 -25.19 12.98 9.11
N PRO A 140 -24.60 13.94 9.85
CA PRO A 140 -23.30 14.55 9.56
C PRO A 140 -22.20 13.53 9.26
N ARG A 141 -21.23 13.93 8.41
CA ARG A 141 -20.06 13.12 8.09
C ARG A 141 -18.78 13.93 8.25
N THR A 142 -17.86 13.38 9.03
CA THR A 142 -16.51 13.92 9.25
C THR A 142 -15.47 12.93 8.73
N ALA A 143 -14.30 13.41 8.33
CA ALA A 143 -13.14 12.59 8.02
C ALA A 143 -11.88 13.30 8.53
N SER A 144 -11.06 12.61 9.32
CA SER A 144 -9.77 13.13 9.78
C SER A 144 -8.64 12.13 9.50
N ALA A 145 -7.48 12.65 9.11
CA ALA A 145 -6.27 11.85 8.88
C ALA A 145 -5.04 12.60 9.39
N SER A 146 -4.19 11.95 10.18
CA SER A 146 -2.95 12.58 10.66
C SER A 146 -1.76 11.63 10.60
N THR A 147 -0.58 12.18 10.30
CA THR A 147 0.71 11.48 10.38
C THR A 147 1.64 12.28 11.31
N ALA A 148 2.34 11.61 12.24
CA ALA A 148 3.28 12.25 13.16
C ALA A 148 4.60 11.48 13.24
N ALA A 149 5.72 12.20 13.30
CA ALA A 149 7.06 11.67 13.58
C ALA A 149 7.70 12.46 14.72
N THR A 150 8.25 11.77 15.73
CA THR A 150 9.03 12.39 16.81
C THR A 150 10.48 12.57 16.39
N MET A 151 11.04 13.76 16.63
CA MET A 151 12.39 14.14 16.19
C MET A 151 13.37 14.07 17.35
N THR A 152 13.67 12.88 17.90
CA THR A 152 14.65 12.80 18.99
C THR A 152 16.06 13.16 18.49
N ILE A 153 16.44 14.44 18.58
CA ILE A 153 17.79 14.91 18.30
C ILE A 153 18.65 14.53 19.53
N ARG A 154 19.35 13.40 19.45
CA ARG A 154 20.48 13.15 20.35
C ARG A 154 21.66 14.00 19.86
N ILE A 155 21.87 15.13 20.53
CA ILE A 155 23.14 15.85 20.44
C ILE A 155 24.16 15.01 21.21
N ASP A 156 24.92 14.19 20.50
CA ASP A 156 26.18 13.68 21.03
C ASP A 156 27.14 14.88 21.11
N ALA A 157 27.18 15.50 22.29
CA ALA A 157 28.20 16.47 22.63
C ALA A 157 29.53 15.71 22.81
N ASP A 158 30.37 15.68 21.77
CA ASP A 158 31.82 15.71 21.91
C ASP A 158 32.52 15.80 20.53
N SER A 159 33.04 16.98 20.20
CA SER A 159 34.49 17.24 20.24
C SER A 159 34.86 18.45 19.37
N SER A 160 35.61 19.33 20.02
CA SER A 160 36.24 20.54 19.52
C SER A 160 37.21 20.32 18.37
N ASP A 161 37.17 21.25 17.41
CA ASP A 161 38.25 21.83 16.59
C ASP A 161 39.59 21.08 16.48
N GLY A 162 39.96 20.75 15.24
CA GLY A 162 41.28 20.26 14.88
C GLY A 162 41.47 20.08 13.37
N ASP A 163 41.82 21.18 12.73
CA ASP A 163 42.21 21.39 11.32
C ASP A 163 43.06 20.27 10.65
N GLY A 164 42.86 20.06 9.34
CA GLY A 164 43.92 19.53 8.47
C GLY A 164 43.61 18.34 7.53
N ASP A 165 43.55 18.67 6.25
CA ASP A 165 44.12 17.92 5.10
C ASP A 165 43.20 17.08 4.19
N LYS A 166 43.29 17.44 2.91
CA LYS A 166 42.61 16.85 1.76
C LYS A 166 43.43 15.66 1.27
N SER A 167 42.88 14.45 1.33
CA SER A 167 43.28 13.42 0.38
C SER A 167 42.12 12.50 0.02
N VAL A 168 41.88 12.43 -1.29
CA VAL A 168 40.98 11.48 -1.94
C VAL A 168 41.59 10.09 -1.78
N ARG A 169 40.88 9.20 -1.08
CA ARG A 169 41.05 7.75 -1.20
C ARG A 169 39.69 7.07 -1.25
N SER A 170 39.44 6.47 -2.41
CA SER A 170 38.44 5.45 -2.66
C SER A 170 38.73 4.24 -1.78
N ASP A 171 37.87 3.97 -0.81
CA ASP A 171 37.63 2.63 -0.26
C ASP A 171 36.25 2.65 0.43
N GLY A 172 35.22 2.37 -0.37
CA GLY A 172 33.83 2.27 0.09
C GLY A 172 33.60 1.00 0.92
N LYS A 173 33.97 1.07 2.20
CA LYS A 173 33.37 0.25 3.27
C LYS A 173 33.13 1.15 4.46
N LEU A 174 31.93 1.73 4.55
CA LEU A 174 31.46 2.37 5.76
C LEU A 174 30.35 1.52 6.36
N GLY A 175 30.77 0.76 7.38
CA GLY A 175 29.88 0.17 8.35
C GLY A 175 29.36 1.28 9.26
N GLY A 176 28.09 1.63 9.05
CA GLY A 176 27.27 2.31 10.05
C GLY A 176 26.03 1.45 10.24
N SER A 177 26.07 0.49 11.16
CA SER A 177 24.87 -0.22 11.57
C SER A 177 24.04 0.75 12.39
N SER A 178 22.89 1.19 11.87
CA SER A 178 21.84 1.81 12.67
C SER A 178 21.37 0.77 13.69
N SER A 179 21.90 0.85 14.92
CA SER A 179 21.71 -0.13 16.01
C SER A 179 20.39 0.05 16.77
N GLY A 180 19.32 0.48 16.08
CA GLY A 180 17.97 0.28 16.57
C GLY A 180 17.54 -1.18 16.34
N PRO A 181 16.63 -1.75 17.15
CA PRO A 181 16.12 -3.09 16.90
C PRO A 181 15.46 -3.12 15.51
N VAL A 182 15.96 -3.99 14.63
CA VAL A 182 15.36 -4.21 13.30
C VAL A 182 14.03 -4.93 13.50
N VAL A 183 12.93 -4.26 13.17
CA VAL A 183 11.59 -4.86 13.22
C VAL A 183 11.42 -5.82 12.03
N HIS A 184 11.07 -7.07 12.31
CA HIS A 184 10.68 -8.05 11.30
C HIS A 184 9.25 -7.76 10.83
N ASN A 185 9.11 -7.13 9.67
CA ASN A 185 7.82 -6.72 9.13
C ASN A 185 7.24 -7.78 8.17
N PHE A 186 6.11 -8.36 8.55
CA PHE A 186 5.31 -9.36 7.81
C PHE A 186 4.05 -8.77 7.16
N SER A 187 3.94 -7.44 7.08
CA SER A 187 2.78 -6.76 6.52
C SER A 187 2.42 -7.26 5.12
N ALA A 188 1.13 -7.47 4.88
CA ALA A 188 0.62 -7.98 3.60
C ALA A 188 0.62 -6.96 2.45
N GLY A 189 0.88 -5.69 2.74
CA GLY A 189 0.89 -4.57 1.82
C GLY A 189 0.54 -3.25 2.53
N PRO A 190 1.41 -2.21 2.52
CA PRO A 190 2.76 -2.20 1.93
C PRO A 190 3.70 -3.23 2.57
N ALA A 191 4.48 -3.92 1.74
CA ALA A 191 5.40 -4.96 2.20
C ALA A 191 6.79 -4.40 2.56
N THR A 192 7.58 -5.22 3.27
CA THR A 192 9.00 -4.96 3.53
C THR A 192 9.79 -4.85 2.24
N MET A 193 10.62 -3.81 2.15
CA MET A 193 11.53 -3.59 1.03
C MET A 193 12.73 -4.55 1.10
N LEU A 194 13.32 -4.85 -0.07
CA LEU A 194 14.61 -5.56 -0.11
C LEU A 194 15.70 -4.76 0.61
N ASP A 195 16.62 -5.50 1.24
CA ASP A 195 17.74 -4.90 1.94
C ASP A 195 18.54 -3.95 1.04
N GLY A 196 18.96 -2.83 1.63
CA GLY A 196 19.73 -1.78 0.95
C GLY A 196 18.92 -0.82 0.07
N VAL A 197 17.70 -1.17 -0.37
CA VAL A 197 16.91 -0.30 -1.25
C VAL A 197 16.59 1.03 -0.59
N LEU A 198 16.08 1.01 0.65
CA LEU A 198 15.76 2.25 1.38
C LEU A 198 17.01 3.12 1.67
N ARG A 199 18.15 2.48 1.94
CA ARG A 199 19.43 3.18 2.13
C ARG A 199 19.87 3.88 0.84
N GLN A 200 19.73 3.20 -0.30
CA GLN A 200 20.02 3.79 -1.61
C GLN A 200 19.07 4.93 -1.95
N VAL A 201 17.78 4.79 -1.66
CA VAL A 201 16.80 5.87 -1.83
C VAL A 201 17.20 7.09 -1.01
N ALA A 202 17.46 6.92 0.29
CA ALA A 202 17.87 8.02 1.16
C ALA A 202 19.14 8.72 0.67
N TYR A 203 20.13 7.96 0.20
CA TYR A 203 21.39 8.50 -0.32
C TYR A 203 21.21 9.35 -1.60
N GLN A 204 20.29 8.96 -2.49
CA GLN A 204 20.09 9.64 -3.78
C GLN A 204 18.89 10.60 -3.80
N LEU A 205 18.20 10.80 -2.66
CA LEU A 205 16.95 11.55 -2.66
C LEU A 205 17.17 13.03 -2.93
N GLU A 206 18.17 13.64 -2.29
CA GLU A 206 18.50 15.07 -2.44
C GLU A 206 19.40 15.33 -3.65
N ASP A 207 20.32 14.41 -3.94
CA ASP A 207 21.23 14.49 -5.08
C ASP A 207 21.21 13.17 -5.86
N PHE A 208 20.32 13.11 -6.86
CA PHE A 208 20.20 11.94 -7.71
C PHE A 208 21.43 11.83 -8.62
N GLU A 209 22.25 10.80 -8.40
CA GLU A 209 23.43 10.47 -9.20
C GLU A 209 24.45 11.62 -9.37
N GLY A 210 24.56 12.53 -8.41
CA GLY A 210 25.53 13.64 -8.45
C GLY A 210 25.13 14.77 -9.39
N THR A 211 23.84 14.89 -9.73
CA THR A 211 23.30 15.94 -10.58
C THR A 211 23.10 17.28 -9.84
N GLY A 212 23.13 17.26 -8.51
CA GLY A 212 22.77 18.39 -7.64
C GLY A 212 21.26 18.64 -7.53
N MET A 213 20.44 17.67 -7.93
CA MET A 213 18.97 17.76 -7.92
C MET A 213 18.33 16.44 -7.48
N SER A 214 17.15 16.53 -6.86
CA SER A 214 16.33 15.34 -6.59
C SER A 214 15.73 14.78 -7.88
N ILE A 215 15.62 13.46 -7.99
CA ILE A 215 14.85 12.82 -9.08
C ILE A 215 13.38 13.26 -9.11
N LEU A 216 12.85 13.72 -7.97
CA LEU A 216 11.47 14.21 -7.84
C LEU A 216 11.25 15.56 -8.53
N GLU A 217 12.32 16.30 -8.79
CA GLU A 217 12.29 17.64 -9.38
C GLU A 217 12.64 17.64 -10.87
N MET A 218 13.00 16.47 -11.41
CA MET A 218 13.46 16.32 -12.80
C MET A 218 12.30 16.14 -13.79
N GLY A 219 12.47 16.70 -14.99
CA GLY A 219 11.49 16.63 -16.06
C GLY A 219 11.31 15.22 -16.62
N HIS A 220 10.10 14.66 -16.54
CA HIS A 220 9.78 13.36 -17.16
C HIS A 220 9.72 13.40 -18.70
N ARG A 221 9.70 14.59 -19.30
CA ARG A 221 9.68 14.80 -20.77
C ARG A 221 11.06 15.05 -21.36
N ASP A 222 12.07 15.26 -20.52
CA ASP A 222 13.44 15.51 -20.98
C ASP A 222 13.92 14.26 -21.72
N THR A 223 14.16 14.41 -23.02
CA THR A 223 14.58 13.29 -23.88
C THR A 223 15.91 12.77 -23.38
N ASP A 224 15.98 11.46 -23.11
CA ASP A 224 17.14 10.79 -22.48
C ASP A 224 17.52 11.32 -21.08
N GLY A 225 16.63 12.11 -20.47
CA GLY A 225 16.78 12.63 -19.12
C GLY A 225 16.67 11.55 -18.04
N PRO A 226 17.06 11.85 -16.79
CA PRO A 226 17.16 10.86 -15.71
C PRO A 226 15.88 10.05 -15.47
N VAL A 227 14.71 10.71 -15.48
CA VAL A 227 13.42 10.04 -15.29
C VAL A 227 13.14 9.02 -16.40
N GLN A 228 13.39 9.38 -17.66
CA GLN A 228 13.18 8.48 -18.79
C GLN A 228 14.14 7.30 -18.77
N ARG A 229 15.40 7.53 -18.38
CA ARG A 229 16.39 6.45 -18.19
C ARG A 229 15.93 5.47 -17.12
N VAL A 230 15.53 5.96 -15.95
CA VAL A 230 15.04 5.10 -14.85
C VAL A 230 13.84 4.25 -15.28
N ILE A 231 12.85 4.84 -15.97
CA ILE A 231 11.69 4.10 -16.48
C ILE A 231 12.12 3.03 -17.49
N SER A 232 13.02 3.37 -18.41
CA SER A 232 13.50 2.46 -19.47
C SER A 232 14.34 1.31 -18.90
N GLU A 233 15.21 1.60 -17.95
CA GLU A 233 16.02 0.60 -17.24
C GLU A 233 15.14 -0.34 -16.42
N ALA A 234 14.17 0.19 -15.66
CA ALA A 234 13.20 -0.62 -14.92
C ALA A 234 12.43 -1.55 -15.87
N THR A 235 11.96 -1.02 -16.99
CA THR A 235 11.24 -1.78 -18.02
C THR A 235 12.10 -2.90 -18.62
N THR A 236 13.37 -2.59 -18.93
CA THR A 236 14.33 -3.57 -19.47
C THR A 236 14.64 -4.67 -18.46
N MET A 237 14.79 -4.32 -17.17
CA MET A 237 15.00 -5.29 -16.10
C MET A 237 13.80 -6.22 -15.93
N VAL A 238 12.56 -5.69 -15.97
CA VAL A 238 11.34 -6.52 -15.98
C VAL A 238 11.35 -7.47 -17.17
N GLN A 239 11.63 -6.96 -18.38
CA GLN A 239 11.67 -7.78 -19.59
C GLN A 239 12.69 -8.91 -19.49
N SER A 240 13.87 -8.61 -18.96
CA SER A 240 14.95 -9.59 -18.77
C SER A 240 14.58 -10.64 -17.70
N LEU A 241 14.22 -10.20 -16.49
CA LEU A 241 13.92 -11.08 -15.35
C LEU A 241 12.75 -12.02 -15.66
N LEU A 242 11.65 -11.47 -16.18
CA LEU A 242 10.44 -12.24 -16.49
C LEU A 242 10.49 -12.90 -17.89
N ARG A 243 11.58 -12.71 -18.65
CA ARG A 243 11.71 -13.19 -20.04
C ARG A 243 10.51 -12.80 -20.91
N VAL A 244 10.11 -11.54 -20.83
CA VAL A 244 8.95 -11.00 -21.56
C VAL A 244 9.22 -11.09 -23.06
N PRO A 245 8.37 -11.79 -23.84
CA PRO A 245 8.56 -11.89 -25.29
C PRO A 245 8.44 -10.53 -26.00
N ALA A 246 9.14 -10.36 -27.11
CA ALA A 246 9.21 -9.07 -27.84
C ALA A 246 7.84 -8.57 -28.37
N ASN A 247 6.87 -9.46 -28.54
CA ASN A 247 5.51 -9.14 -28.93
C ASN A 247 4.63 -8.63 -27.77
N TYR A 248 5.21 -8.30 -26.62
CA TYR A 248 4.51 -7.68 -25.48
C TYR A 248 4.96 -6.24 -25.25
N ALA A 249 4.02 -5.41 -24.80
CA ALA A 249 4.26 -4.09 -24.23
C ALA A 249 4.37 -4.20 -22.71
N VAL A 250 5.28 -3.43 -22.11
CA VAL A 250 5.47 -3.33 -20.65
C VAL A 250 5.27 -1.87 -20.26
N MET A 251 4.36 -1.62 -19.33
CA MET A 251 3.87 -0.29 -18.99
C MET A 251 3.83 -0.07 -17.48
N TRP A 252 4.12 1.14 -17.05
CA TRP A 252 3.99 1.60 -15.66
C TRP A 252 2.79 2.53 -15.55
N MET A 253 1.74 2.07 -14.88
CA MET A 253 0.45 2.76 -14.78
C MET A 253 0.11 3.12 -13.34
N GLN A 254 -0.66 4.19 -13.13
CA GLN A 254 -1.21 4.56 -11.82
C GLN A 254 -2.53 3.81 -11.54
N GLY A 255 -3.10 4.00 -10.35
CA GLY A 255 -4.40 3.41 -9.96
C GLY A 255 -4.35 2.01 -9.36
N GLY A 256 -3.17 1.40 -9.29
CA GLY A 256 -2.96 0.07 -8.69
C GLY A 256 -3.73 -1.05 -9.39
N ALA A 257 -3.84 -2.20 -8.73
CA ALA A 257 -4.59 -3.35 -9.23
C ALA A 257 -6.07 -3.03 -9.48
N HIS A 258 -6.67 -2.18 -8.64
CA HIS A 258 -8.07 -1.75 -8.78
C HIS A 258 -8.31 -0.95 -10.07
N GLY A 259 -7.36 -0.11 -10.48
CA GLY A 259 -7.41 0.52 -11.80
C GLY A 259 -7.41 -0.50 -12.92
N GLN A 260 -6.65 -1.60 -12.77
CA GLN A 260 -6.62 -2.68 -13.75
C GLN A 260 -7.88 -3.55 -13.74
N PHE A 261 -8.58 -3.68 -12.62
CA PHE A 261 -9.89 -4.36 -12.60
C PHE A 261 -10.89 -3.70 -13.56
N ALA A 262 -10.81 -2.37 -13.72
CA ALA A 262 -11.57 -1.63 -14.74
C ALA A 262 -10.87 -1.63 -16.12
N ALA A 263 -9.54 -1.47 -16.17
CA ALA A 263 -8.83 -1.38 -17.45
C ALA A 263 -8.92 -2.66 -18.28
N VAL A 264 -8.87 -3.84 -17.65
CA VAL A 264 -8.93 -5.14 -18.35
C VAL A 264 -10.18 -5.26 -19.25
N PRO A 265 -11.42 -5.16 -18.74
CA PRO A 265 -12.60 -5.24 -19.60
C PRO A 265 -12.66 -4.10 -20.64
N LEU A 266 -12.25 -2.89 -20.27
CA LEU A 266 -12.24 -1.74 -21.18
C LEU A 266 -11.29 -1.93 -22.39
N ASN A 267 -10.20 -2.69 -22.22
CA ASN A 267 -9.20 -2.91 -23.26
C ASN A 267 -9.36 -4.25 -24.00
N LEU A 268 -9.94 -5.29 -23.38
CA LEU A 268 -9.92 -6.65 -23.94
C LEU A 268 -11.26 -7.18 -24.46
N LEU A 269 -12.39 -6.59 -24.08
CA LEU A 269 -13.70 -7.09 -24.51
C LEU A 269 -13.84 -7.16 -26.04
N GLY A 270 -13.22 -6.23 -26.78
CA GLY A 270 -13.36 -6.17 -28.24
C GLY A 270 -14.84 -6.08 -28.63
N ASP A 271 -15.34 -7.02 -29.42
CA ASP A 271 -16.77 -7.09 -29.80
C ASP A 271 -17.60 -7.98 -28.86
N LYS A 272 -16.97 -8.71 -27.93
CA LYS A 272 -17.67 -9.52 -26.94
C LYS A 272 -18.22 -8.64 -25.81
N ILE A 273 -19.18 -9.19 -25.07
CA ILE A 273 -19.86 -8.52 -23.95
C ILE A 273 -19.74 -9.29 -22.64
N GLN A 274 -19.02 -10.41 -22.64
CA GLN A 274 -18.86 -11.30 -21.49
C GLN A 274 -17.38 -11.62 -21.24
N ALA A 275 -17.03 -11.91 -19.99
CA ALA A 275 -15.74 -12.46 -19.60
C ALA A 275 -15.88 -13.52 -18.51
N ASP A 276 -14.99 -14.51 -18.52
CA ASP A 276 -14.91 -15.56 -17.51
C ASP A 276 -13.94 -15.15 -16.40
N TYR A 277 -14.30 -15.49 -15.17
CA TYR A 277 -13.48 -15.26 -13.98
C TYR A 277 -13.40 -16.54 -13.15
N ILE A 278 -12.23 -16.78 -12.56
CA ILE A 278 -11.99 -17.86 -11.60
C ILE A 278 -11.99 -17.26 -10.21
N ASP A 279 -13.00 -17.64 -9.41
CA ASP A 279 -13.17 -17.08 -8.07
C ASP A 279 -12.34 -17.85 -7.04
N THR A 280 -11.25 -17.23 -6.57
CA THR A 280 -10.36 -17.80 -5.56
C THR A 280 -10.38 -17.05 -4.22
N GLY A 281 -11.19 -16.01 -4.09
CA GLY A 281 -11.29 -15.24 -2.85
C GLY A 281 -11.67 -13.78 -3.01
N VAL A 282 -11.11 -12.95 -2.14
CA VAL A 282 -11.52 -11.55 -2.00
C VAL A 282 -11.11 -10.73 -3.22
N TRP A 283 -9.93 -11.00 -3.78
CA TRP A 283 -9.40 -10.20 -4.89
C TRP A 283 -10.06 -10.53 -6.23
N SER A 284 -10.36 -11.80 -6.50
CA SER A 284 -11.20 -12.21 -7.65
C SER A 284 -12.58 -11.57 -7.57
N ASN A 285 -13.22 -11.59 -6.39
CA ASN A 285 -14.52 -10.96 -6.18
C ASN A 285 -14.50 -9.44 -6.41
N LYS A 286 -13.45 -8.74 -5.98
CA LYS A 286 -13.28 -7.31 -6.28
C LYS A 286 -13.08 -7.05 -7.77
N ALA A 287 -12.30 -7.88 -8.46
CA ALA A 287 -12.11 -7.77 -9.90
C ALA A 287 -13.42 -7.99 -10.67
N MET A 288 -14.19 -9.02 -10.30
CA MET A 288 -15.51 -9.32 -10.87
C MET A 288 -16.51 -8.18 -10.62
N THR A 289 -16.55 -7.63 -9.41
CA THR A 289 -17.45 -6.52 -9.05
C THR A 289 -17.16 -5.26 -9.86
N GLU A 290 -15.89 -4.96 -10.14
CA GLU A 290 -15.55 -3.82 -10.99
C GLU A 290 -15.88 -4.11 -12.46
N ALA A 291 -15.57 -5.32 -12.93
CA ALA A 291 -15.79 -5.72 -14.32
C ALA A 291 -17.28 -5.81 -14.70
N SER A 292 -18.16 -6.11 -13.75
CA SER A 292 -19.61 -6.18 -13.98
C SER A 292 -20.23 -4.83 -14.37
N LYS A 293 -19.50 -3.72 -14.19
CA LYS A 293 -19.91 -2.40 -14.70
C LYS A 293 -19.75 -2.26 -16.21
N PHE A 294 -18.93 -3.12 -16.84
CA PHE A 294 -18.51 -3.01 -18.24
C PHE A 294 -18.89 -4.22 -19.09
N CYS A 295 -19.15 -5.38 -18.48
CA CYS A 295 -19.50 -6.62 -19.17
C CYS A 295 -20.34 -7.55 -18.29
N SER A 296 -20.90 -8.58 -18.91
CA SER A 296 -21.45 -9.75 -18.22
C SER A 296 -20.28 -10.56 -17.63
N VAL A 297 -20.26 -10.72 -16.31
CA VAL A 297 -19.24 -11.53 -15.62
C VAL A 297 -19.78 -12.93 -15.42
N ARG A 298 -19.02 -13.94 -15.87
CA ARG A 298 -19.32 -15.35 -15.65
C ARG A 298 -18.27 -15.95 -14.73
N VAL A 299 -18.72 -16.58 -13.65
CA VAL A 299 -17.85 -17.38 -12.77
C VAL A 299 -17.70 -18.76 -13.43
N ALA A 300 -16.55 -19.04 -14.01
CA ALA A 300 -16.30 -20.30 -14.71
C ALA A 300 -15.80 -21.42 -13.78
N ALA A 301 -15.23 -21.05 -12.63
CA ALA A 301 -14.94 -21.95 -11.52
C ALA A 301 -14.82 -21.14 -10.22
N THR A 302 -15.05 -21.78 -9.07
CA THR A 302 -14.96 -21.12 -7.76
C THR A 302 -14.40 -22.04 -6.68
N ALA A 303 -13.51 -21.50 -5.85
CA ALA A 303 -13.06 -22.13 -4.62
C ALA A 303 -14.06 -21.93 -3.47
N ALA A 304 -15.08 -21.08 -3.61
CA ALA A 304 -16.06 -20.82 -2.56
C ALA A 304 -16.85 -22.09 -2.18
N GLU A 305 -17.12 -22.96 -3.15
CA GLU A 305 -17.86 -24.23 -2.95
C GLU A 305 -17.15 -25.19 -2.00
N ASN A 306 -15.81 -25.15 -1.94
CA ASN A 306 -15.02 -25.94 -1.00
C ASN A 306 -14.58 -25.14 0.24
N GLY A 307 -15.10 -23.93 0.44
CA GLY A 307 -14.73 -23.07 1.58
C GLY A 307 -13.36 -22.41 1.44
N PHE A 308 -12.87 -22.23 0.20
CA PHE A 308 -11.55 -21.69 -0.12
C PHE A 308 -10.40 -22.57 0.41
N GLN A 309 -10.54 -23.89 0.26
CA GLN A 309 -9.52 -24.88 0.62
C GLN A 309 -8.62 -25.23 -0.57
N SER A 310 -9.14 -25.22 -1.78
CA SER A 310 -8.38 -25.49 -3.00
C SER A 310 -8.98 -24.78 -4.21
N ILE A 311 -8.17 -24.62 -5.26
CA ILE A 311 -8.61 -24.05 -6.53
C ILE A 311 -9.11 -25.22 -7.40
N PRO A 312 -10.32 -25.17 -7.99
CA PRO A 312 -10.76 -26.21 -8.91
C PRO A 312 -9.75 -26.41 -10.05
N PRO A 313 -9.43 -27.66 -10.43
CA PRO A 313 -8.48 -27.92 -11.51
C PRO A 313 -9.01 -27.37 -12.84
N VAL A 314 -8.10 -26.96 -13.73
CA VAL A 314 -8.46 -26.29 -14.99
C VAL A 314 -9.40 -27.13 -15.87
N SER A 315 -9.32 -28.46 -15.79
CA SER A 315 -10.21 -29.39 -16.51
C SER A 315 -11.68 -29.30 -16.10
N GLU A 316 -11.97 -28.71 -14.94
CA GLU A 316 -13.34 -28.53 -14.42
C GLU A 316 -13.88 -27.12 -14.68
N TRP A 317 -13.09 -26.22 -15.28
CA TRP A 317 -13.52 -24.86 -15.55
C TRP A 317 -14.54 -24.84 -16.69
N ASP A 318 -15.74 -24.31 -16.40
CA ASP A 318 -16.81 -24.12 -17.38
C ASP A 318 -16.53 -22.86 -18.22
N LEU A 319 -15.47 -22.90 -19.04
CA LEU A 319 -15.03 -21.77 -19.86
C LEU A 319 -15.93 -21.60 -21.10
N SER A 320 -16.39 -20.37 -21.35
CA SER A 320 -17.27 -20.05 -22.48
C SER A 320 -16.47 -19.64 -23.73
N ASP A 321 -16.93 -20.04 -24.92
CA ASP A 321 -16.41 -19.54 -26.21
C ASP A 321 -16.87 -18.12 -26.53
N ASP A 322 -17.86 -17.62 -25.78
CA ASP A 322 -18.36 -16.24 -25.90
C ASP A 322 -17.66 -15.25 -24.97
N SER A 323 -16.86 -15.74 -24.03
CA SER A 323 -16.09 -14.90 -23.13
C SER A 323 -14.85 -14.33 -23.83
N ALA A 324 -14.61 -13.02 -23.65
CA ALA A 324 -13.47 -12.32 -24.26
C ALA A 324 -12.12 -12.77 -23.70
N TYR A 325 -12.10 -13.10 -22.41
CA TYR A 325 -10.93 -13.53 -21.66
C TYR A 325 -11.35 -14.34 -20.43
N VAL A 326 -10.37 -15.03 -19.83
CA VAL A 326 -10.43 -15.69 -18.51
C VAL A 326 -9.54 -14.90 -17.56
N HIS A 327 -10.06 -14.45 -16.42
CA HIS A 327 -9.29 -13.73 -15.41
C HIS A 327 -9.05 -14.58 -14.15
N ILE A 328 -7.80 -14.54 -13.66
CA ILE A 328 -7.39 -15.20 -12.42
C ILE A 328 -6.73 -14.20 -11.46
N CYS A 329 -6.88 -14.46 -10.16
CA CYS A 329 -5.97 -13.92 -9.14
C CYS A 329 -4.90 -14.98 -8.83
N ALA A 330 -3.65 -14.74 -9.22
CA ALA A 330 -2.58 -15.74 -9.13
C ALA A 330 -2.25 -16.12 -7.68
N ASN A 331 -2.48 -15.22 -6.73
CA ASN A 331 -2.30 -15.46 -5.30
C ASN A 331 -3.27 -14.62 -4.45
N ASP A 332 -4.26 -15.26 -3.85
CA ASP A 332 -5.18 -14.63 -2.91
C ASP A 332 -4.54 -14.52 -1.52
N THR A 333 -4.21 -13.28 -1.13
CA THR A 333 -3.49 -13.00 0.13
C THR A 333 -4.35 -13.07 1.38
N ILE A 334 -5.65 -13.35 1.25
CA ILE A 334 -6.59 -13.35 2.38
C ILE A 334 -6.87 -14.79 2.82
N ASN A 335 -7.16 -15.66 1.86
CA ASN A 335 -7.32 -17.09 2.08
C ASN A 335 -5.99 -17.85 2.05
N GLY A 336 -4.94 -17.27 1.45
CA GLY A 336 -3.65 -17.96 1.29
C GLY A 336 -3.67 -19.03 0.21
N LEU A 337 -4.39 -18.77 -0.90
CA LEU A 337 -4.52 -19.65 -2.06
C LEU A 337 -3.63 -19.16 -3.21
N GLU A 338 -2.78 -20.01 -3.75
CA GLU A 338 -1.88 -19.68 -4.88
C GLU A 338 -2.02 -20.67 -6.04
N PHE A 339 -1.99 -20.13 -7.25
CA PHE A 339 -1.68 -20.88 -8.46
C PHE A 339 -0.17 -21.15 -8.52
N LEU A 340 0.23 -22.34 -8.06
CA LEU A 340 1.64 -22.76 -8.04
C LEU A 340 2.25 -22.88 -9.45
N GLU A 341 1.39 -23.14 -10.45
CA GLU A 341 1.73 -23.19 -11.87
C GLU A 341 0.81 -22.25 -12.68
N ASP A 342 1.24 -21.88 -13.89
CA ASP A 342 0.42 -21.06 -14.80
C ASP A 342 -0.64 -21.94 -15.48
N PRO A 343 -1.95 -21.62 -15.35
CA PRO A 343 -3.01 -22.46 -15.91
C PRO A 343 -3.01 -22.46 -17.43
N ASP A 344 -3.40 -23.60 -18.02
CA ASP A 344 -3.55 -23.77 -19.47
C ASP A 344 -5.02 -23.66 -19.89
N VAL A 345 -5.42 -22.50 -20.42
CA VAL A 345 -6.79 -22.25 -20.89
C VAL A 345 -6.97 -22.47 -22.41
N GLY A 346 -6.02 -23.18 -23.05
CA GLY A 346 -6.02 -23.41 -24.49
C GLY A 346 -5.91 -22.11 -25.29
N ASP A 347 -6.77 -21.94 -26.30
CA ASP A 347 -6.75 -20.78 -27.20
C ASP A 347 -7.40 -19.51 -26.61
N LYS A 348 -7.94 -19.59 -25.38
CA LYS A 348 -8.60 -18.45 -24.72
C LYS A 348 -7.56 -17.44 -24.20
N LEU A 349 -7.96 -16.18 -24.11
CA LEU A 349 -7.09 -15.12 -23.58
C LEU A 349 -7.05 -15.18 -22.04
N LEU A 350 -5.88 -15.43 -21.46
CA LEU A 350 -5.70 -15.44 -20.00
C LEU A 350 -5.25 -14.07 -19.48
N VAL A 351 -5.87 -13.59 -18.41
CA VAL A 351 -5.49 -12.39 -17.67
C VAL A 351 -5.15 -12.75 -16.23
N GLY A 352 -4.01 -12.27 -15.73
CA GLY A 352 -3.55 -12.58 -14.37
C GLY A 352 -3.29 -11.36 -13.49
N ASP A 353 -3.85 -11.35 -12.29
CA ASP A 353 -3.39 -10.50 -11.19
C ASP A 353 -2.22 -11.17 -10.46
N PHE A 354 -1.03 -10.61 -10.59
CA PHE A 354 0.20 -11.10 -9.96
C PHE A 354 0.70 -10.20 -8.83
N THR A 355 -0.13 -9.28 -8.35
CA THR A 355 0.24 -8.24 -7.37
C THR A 355 1.02 -8.78 -6.18
N SER A 356 0.66 -9.95 -5.65
CA SER A 356 1.27 -10.57 -4.47
C SER A 356 2.28 -11.68 -4.76
N THR A 357 2.54 -12.03 -6.02
CA THR A 357 3.43 -13.18 -6.34
C THR A 357 4.37 -12.93 -7.54
N LEU A 358 4.28 -11.80 -8.25
CA LEU A 358 5.25 -11.48 -9.30
C LEU A 358 6.66 -11.46 -8.71
N LEU A 359 7.65 -12.00 -9.44
CA LEU A 359 9.05 -12.15 -9.00
C LEU A 359 9.28 -13.15 -7.85
N SER A 360 8.27 -13.93 -7.43
CA SER A 360 8.46 -15.04 -6.48
C SER A 360 8.87 -16.36 -7.15
N ARG A 361 8.43 -16.55 -8.40
CA ARG A 361 8.66 -17.73 -9.22
C ARG A 361 8.78 -17.38 -10.70
N ARG A 362 9.14 -18.37 -11.53
CA ARG A 362 9.03 -18.23 -12.99
C ARG A 362 7.57 -18.08 -13.41
N VAL A 363 7.33 -17.23 -14.41
CA VAL A 363 6.02 -17.03 -15.04
C VAL A 363 6.18 -17.18 -16.55
N GLN A 364 5.36 -18.03 -17.17
CA GLN A 364 5.31 -18.19 -18.62
C GLN A 364 4.50 -17.05 -19.24
N ILE A 365 5.11 -15.87 -19.40
CA ILE A 365 4.45 -14.65 -19.88
C ILE A 365 3.69 -14.87 -21.19
N SER A 366 4.18 -15.74 -22.08
CA SER A 366 3.53 -16.07 -23.36
C SER A 366 2.13 -16.70 -23.23
N ARG A 367 1.77 -17.27 -22.06
CA ARG A 367 0.42 -17.80 -21.79
C ARG A 367 -0.60 -16.70 -21.51
N TYR A 368 -0.14 -15.53 -21.07
CA TYR A 368 -1.01 -14.44 -20.67
C TYR A 368 -1.25 -13.48 -21.83
N ALA A 369 -2.51 -13.14 -22.07
CA ALA A 369 -2.88 -12.02 -22.92
C ALA A 369 -2.51 -10.68 -22.25
N ALA A 370 -2.74 -10.61 -20.94
CA ALA A 370 -2.30 -9.53 -20.09
C ALA A 370 -1.98 -10.03 -18.67
N LEU A 371 -1.01 -9.38 -18.03
CA LEU A 371 -0.67 -9.60 -16.62
C LEU A 371 -0.45 -8.23 -15.98
N TYR A 372 -0.88 -8.06 -14.74
CA TYR A 372 -0.58 -6.85 -13.98
C TYR A 372 -0.14 -7.15 -12.54
N CYS A 373 0.62 -6.22 -11.98
CA CYS A 373 1.13 -6.30 -10.61
C CYS A 373 1.17 -4.90 -10.00
N SER A 374 0.36 -4.64 -8.97
CA SER A 374 0.55 -3.42 -8.17
C SER A 374 1.82 -3.55 -7.34
N SER A 375 2.63 -2.49 -7.29
CA SER A 375 4.00 -2.58 -6.76
C SER A 375 4.08 -2.82 -5.26
N GLY A 376 3.12 -2.31 -4.48
CA GLY A 376 3.14 -2.26 -3.01
C GLY A 376 3.17 -3.59 -2.25
N LYS A 377 3.33 -4.73 -2.93
CA LYS A 377 3.61 -6.02 -2.30
C LYS A 377 5.02 -6.47 -2.70
N ASN A 378 5.16 -7.29 -3.74
CA ASN A 378 6.45 -7.96 -4.01
C ASN A 378 7.41 -7.19 -4.94
N LEU A 379 7.02 -6.02 -5.46
CA LEU A 379 7.76 -5.28 -6.50
C LEU A 379 8.30 -3.91 -6.05
N GLY A 380 7.86 -3.38 -4.91
CA GLY A 380 8.37 -2.11 -4.38
C GLY A 380 7.33 -1.32 -3.57
N PRO A 381 7.35 0.02 -3.61
CA PRO A 381 6.44 0.84 -2.81
C PRO A 381 5.05 0.86 -3.45
N ALA A 382 4.00 1.16 -2.69
CA ALA A 382 2.69 1.43 -3.29
C ALA A 382 2.74 2.71 -4.16
N GLY A 383 1.91 2.76 -5.21
CA GLY A 383 1.78 3.95 -6.06
C GLY A 383 1.92 3.71 -7.56
N VAL A 384 2.38 2.53 -7.99
CA VAL A 384 2.43 2.15 -9.40
C VAL A 384 1.93 0.73 -9.64
N CYS A 385 1.55 0.44 -10.87
CA CYS A 385 1.15 -0.88 -11.34
C CYS A 385 1.92 -1.18 -12.63
N LEU A 386 2.65 -2.30 -12.61
CA LEU A 386 3.27 -2.86 -13.80
C LEU A 386 2.20 -3.60 -14.59
N VAL A 387 2.12 -3.35 -15.89
CA VAL A 387 1.18 -4.02 -16.80
C VAL A 387 1.95 -4.55 -18.02
N ILE A 388 1.78 -5.82 -18.32
CA ILE A 388 2.40 -6.53 -19.45
C ILE A 388 1.30 -7.03 -20.35
N VAL A 389 1.23 -6.58 -21.61
CA VAL A 389 0.11 -6.87 -22.52
C VAL A 389 0.63 -7.30 -23.89
N ARG A 390 0.00 -8.30 -24.49
CA ARG A 390 0.33 -8.74 -25.86
C ARG A 390 -0.05 -7.66 -26.88
N LYS A 391 0.89 -7.28 -27.76
CA LYS A 391 0.76 -6.10 -28.63
C LYS A 391 -0.39 -6.17 -29.63
N ASP A 392 -0.73 -7.38 -30.11
CA ASP A 392 -1.87 -7.61 -31.03
C ASP A 392 -3.24 -7.31 -30.40
N LEU A 393 -3.31 -7.11 -29.08
CA LEU A 393 -4.54 -6.82 -28.35
C LEU A 393 -4.72 -5.32 -28.06
N LEU A 394 -3.73 -4.46 -28.32
CA LEU A 394 -3.77 -3.04 -27.96
C LEU A 394 -4.87 -2.25 -28.69
N ASP A 395 -5.28 -2.72 -29.87
CA ASP A 395 -6.33 -2.08 -30.69
C ASP A 395 -7.77 -2.45 -30.28
N ARG A 396 -7.96 -3.27 -29.24
CA ARG A 396 -9.29 -3.75 -28.81
C ARG A 396 -10.02 -2.84 -27.83
N ALA A 397 -9.41 -1.72 -27.43
CA ALA A 397 -10.01 -0.82 -26.46
C ALA A 397 -11.33 -0.22 -26.96
N LYS A 398 -12.32 -0.16 -26.05
CA LYS A 398 -13.59 0.51 -26.32
C LYS A 398 -13.36 2.01 -26.55
N ALA A 399 -14.15 2.62 -27.43
CA ALA A 399 -14.01 4.04 -27.76
C ALA A 399 -14.20 4.99 -26.56
N TYR A 400 -14.95 4.56 -25.53
CA TYR A 400 -15.18 5.33 -24.31
C TYR A 400 -14.15 5.06 -23.19
N THR A 401 -13.12 4.26 -23.45
CA THR A 401 -12.08 3.96 -22.45
C THR A 401 -11.32 5.23 -22.09
N PRO A 402 -11.32 5.66 -20.81
CA PRO A 402 -10.57 6.82 -20.37
C PRO A 402 -9.07 6.64 -20.64
N VAL A 403 -8.38 7.70 -21.06
CA VAL A 403 -6.97 7.64 -21.46
C VAL A 403 -6.05 7.06 -20.38
N MET A 404 -6.35 7.32 -19.10
CA MET A 404 -5.59 6.80 -17.96
C MET A 404 -5.73 5.28 -17.76
N LEU A 405 -6.73 4.66 -18.39
CA LEU A 405 -6.95 3.21 -18.38
C LEU A 405 -6.71 2.59 -19.77
N HIS A 406 -6.28 3.37 -20.76
CA HIS A 406 -6.13 2.91 -22.15
C HIS A 406 -4.71 2.37 -22.39
N TRP A 407 -4.55 1.06 -22.57
CA TRP A 407 -3.24 0.42 -22.68
C TRP A 407 -2.44 0.86 -23.90
N LYS A 408 -3.08 0.95 -25.08
CA LYS A 408 -2.40 1.47 -26.29
C LYS A 408 -1.81 2.86 -26.09
N ALA A 409 -2.56 3.76 -25.43
CA ALA A 409 -2.09 5.12 -25.15
C ALA A 409 -0.80 5.11 -24.30
N TYR A 410 -0.67 4.20 -23.33
CA TYR A 410 0.56 4.02 -22.56
C TYR A 410 1.69 3.36 -23.37
N ALA A 411 1.37 2.36 -24.18
CA ALA A 411 2.34 1.62 -24.97
C ALA A 411 2.99 2.47 -26.08
N GLU A 412 2.26 3.44 -26.64
CA GLU A 412 2.68 4.23 -27.80
C GLU A 412 3.20 5.63 -27.45
N THR A 413 3.34 5.98 -26.17
CA THR A 413 3.92 7.28 -25.83
C THR A 413 5.36 7.40 -26.33
N THR A 414 5.75 8.62 -26.70
CA THR A 414 7.10 8.95 -27.17
C THR A 414 7.79 9.92 -26.22
N PRO A 415 9.13 9.87 -26.07
CA PRO A 415 10.07 8.97 -26.75
C PRO A 415 10.08 7.54 -26.20
N ILE A 416 9.53 7.33 -25.00
CA ILE A 416 9.42 6.02 -24.36
C ILE A 416 7.97 5.73 -23.91
N PRO A 417 7.58 4.46 -23.73
CA PRO A 417 6.29 4.09 -23.18
C PRO A 417 6.06 4.63 -21.75
N SER A 418 4.81 4.58 -21.29
CA SER A 418 4.37 4.95 -19.93
C SER A 418 4.32 6.45 -19.59
N LEU A 419 4.39 7.34 -20.59
CA LEU A 419 4.41 8.79 -20.40
C LEU A 419 3.11 9.47 -20.86
N VAL A 420 1.95 8.90 -20.55
CA VAL A 420 0.64 9.50 -20.91
C VAL A 420 0.45 10.83 -20.17
N ASN A 421 0.73 10.85 -18.87
CA ASN A 421 0.76 12.02 -18.01
C ASN A 421 2.07 12.06 -17.21
N THR A 422 2.16 12.89 -16.17
CA THR A 422 3.27 12.84 -15.21
C THR A 422 3.27 11.47 -14.50
N PRO A 423 4.31 10.63 -14.69
CA PRO A 423 4.37 9.31 -14.08
C PRO A 423 4.68 9.41 -12.57
N PRO A 424 4.39 8.38 -11.76
CA PRO A 424 4.77 8.33 -10.35
C PRO A 424 6.28 8.04 -10.21
N VAL A 425 7.11 9.05 -10.50
CA VAL A 425 8.57 8.94 -10.65
C VAL A 425 9.22 8.22 -9.46
N PHE A 426 8.91 8.63 -8.23
CA PHE A 426 9.47 8.03 -7.02
C PHE A 426 9.19 6.53 -6.91
N ALA A 427 7.96 6.13 -7.23
CA ALA A 427 7.54 4.73 -7.14
C ALA A 427 8.26 3.87 -8.19
N ILE A 428 8.39 4.36 -9.43
CA ILE A 428 9.10 3.64 -10.49
C ILE A 428 10.60 3.58 -10.21
N TYR A 429 11.20 4.66 -9.73
CA TYR A 429 12.59 4.69 -9.28
C TYR A 429 12.86 3.66 -8.19
N THR A 430 12.01 3.60 -7.16
CA THR A 430 12.19 2.62 -6.09
C THR A 430 12.00 1.18 -6.61
N CYS A 431 11.05 0.95 -7.53
CA CYS A 431 10.90 -0.35 -8.20
C CYS A 431 12.16 -0.70 -9.01
N SER A 432 12.81 0.27 -9.68
CA SER A 432 14.04 0.03 -10.42
C SER A 432 15.18 -0.44 -9.51
N LEU A 433 15.29 0.14 -8.31
CA LEU A 433 16.24 -0.30 -7.30
C LEU A 433 15.93 -1.71 -6.79
N VAL A 434 14.66 -2.05 -6.54
CA VAL A 434 14.25 -3.42 -6.17
C VAL A 434 14.67 -4.42 -7.25
N LEU A 435 14.37 -4.14 -8.52
CA LEU A 435 14.74 -4.99 -9.65
C LEU A 435 16.27 -5.14 -9.77
N LYS A 436 17.02 -4.05 -9.60
CA LYS A 436 18.49 -4.05 -9.62
C LYS A 436 19.06 -4.88 -8.47
N THR A 437 18.51 -4.76 -7.28
CA THR A 437 18.92 -5.56 -6.11
C THR A 437 18.68 -7.04 -6.35
N LEU A 438 17.51 -7.43 -6.89
CA LEU A 438 17.23 -8.82 -7.25
C LEU A 438 18.22 -9.34 -8.31
N GLN A 439 18.47 -8.56 -9.36
CA GLN A 439 19.42 -8.92 -10.39
C GLN A 439 20.85 -9.06 -9.84
N ASN A 440 21.27 -8.20 -8.92
CA ASN A 440 22.61 -8.24 -8.32
C ASN A 440 22.77 -9.44 -7.38
N GLN A 441 21.78 -9.71 -6.53
CA GLN A 441 21.83 -10.79 -5.55
C GLN A 441 21.70 -12.17 -6.21
N TRP A 442 20.84 -12.29 -7.23
CA TRP A 442 20.43 -13.60 -7.77
C TRP A 442 20.81 -13.80 -9.24
N GLY A 443 21.24 -12.76 -9.96
CA GLY A 443 21.61 -12.84 -11.38
C GLY A 443 22.84 -13.71 -11.64
N ALA A 444 23.76 -13.81 -10.68
CA ALA A 444 24.92 -14.71 -10.76
C ALA A 444 24.53 -16.21 -10.80
N CYS A 445 23.29 -16.56 -10.39
CA CYS A 445 22.78 -17.91 -10.46
C CYS A 445 22.36 -18.35 -11.87
N GLY A 446 22.55 -17.50 -12.89
CA GLY A 446 22.15 -17.73 -14.29
C GLY A 446 20.65 -17.56 -14.53
N ASP A 447 19.82 -18.09 -13.64
CA ASP A 447 18.37 -17.88 -13.61
C ASP A 447 17.93 -17.38 -12.23
N ALA A 448 17.81 -16.06 -12.09
CA ALA A 448 17.46 -15.40 -10.84
C ALA A 448 16.08 -15.84 -10.31
N LEU A 449 15.07 -15.98 -11.19
CA LEU A 449 13.72 -16.38 -10.76
C LEU A 449 13.68 -17.83 -10.28
N ALA A 450 14.43 -18.75 -10.90
CA ALA A 450 14.50 -20.12 -10.41
C ALA A 450 15.20 -20.21 -9.05
N ALA A 451 16.18 -19.35 -8.78
CA ALA A 451 16.84 -19.29 -7.49
C ALA A 451 15.91 -18.69 -6.41
N LEU A 452 15.19 -17.63 -6.76
CA LEU A 452 14.16 -17.04 -5.90
C LEU A 452 13.05 -18.02 -5.59
N GLU A 453 12.58 -18.78 -6.58
CA GLU A 453 11.54 -19.81 -6.42
C GLU A 453 11.95 -20.85 -5.37
N ARG A 454 13.18 -21.37 -5.43
CA ARG A 454 13.70 -22.29 -4.41
C ARG A 454 13.76 -21.66 -3.02
N ARG A 455 14.16 -20.38 -2.91
CA ARG A 455 14.17 -19.66 -1.62
C ARG A 455 12.76 -19.48 -1.08
N VAL A 456 11.81 -19.14 -1.94
CA VAL A 456 10.40 -18.98 -1.61
C VAL A 456 9.81 -20.29 -1.09
N GLU A 457 10.05 -21.40 -1.80
CA GLU A 457 9.60 -22.73 -1.40
C GLU A 457 10.19 -23.16 -0.05
N ALA A 458 11.51 -22.99 0.13
CA ALA A 458 12.19 -23.34 1.37
C ALA A 458 11.62 -22.57 2.58
N ARG A 459 11.42 -21.24 2.45
CA ARG A 459 10.88 -20.40 3.53
C ARG A 459 9.43 -20.76 3.86
N ALA A 460 8.59 -20.94 2.85
CA ALA A 460 7.21 -21.35 3.05
C ALA A 460 7.12 -22.73 3.72
N ALA A 461 7.98 -23.67 3.33
CA ALA A 461 8.04 -25.01 3.91
C ALA A 461 8.38 -24.98 5.40
N LEU A 462 9.21 -24.05 5.87
CA LEU A 462 9.52 -23.90 7.31
C LEU A 462 8.27 -23.53 8.12
N VAL A 463 7.50 -22.55 7.67
CA VAL A 463 6.28 -22.09 8.35
C VAL A 463 5.18 -23.15 8.27
N TYR A 464 4.92 -23.71 7.09
CA TYR A 464 3.93 -24.79 6.93
C TYR A 464 4.29 -26.04 7.74
N SER A 465 5.58 -26.35 7.85
CA SER A 465 6.04 -27.45 8.70
C SER A 465 5.69 -27.24 10.19
N CYS A 466 5.73 -26.01 10.69
CA CYS A 466 5.26 -25.70 12.04
C CYS A 466 3.75 -25.96 12.18
N ILE A 467 2.96 -25.56 11.18
CA ILE A 467 1.52 -25.77 11.17
C ILE A 467 1.19 -27.27 11.15
N ASP A 468 1.77 -28.01 10.21
CA ASP A 468 1.46 -29.43 9.98
C ASP A 468 1.91 -30.32 11.14
N ARG A 469 3.00 -29.97 11.82
CA ARG A 469 3.51 -30.72 13.00
C ARG A 469 2.89 -30.28 14.33
N SER A 470 2.00 -29.29 14.32
CA SER A 470 1.42 -28.71 15.53
C SER A 470 0.40 -29.60 16.25
N SER A 471 0.16 -30.82 15.76
CA SER A 471 -0.86 -31.74 16.28
C SER A 471 -2.25 -31.10 16.36
N GLY A 472 -2.56 -30.26 15.37
CA GLY A 472 -3.81 -29.53 15.29
C GLY A 472 -3.88 -28.28 16.16
N PHE A 473 -2.78 -27.79 16.74
CA PHE A 473 -2.80 -26.50 17.45
C PHE A 473 -3.02 -25.33 16.47
N TYR A 474 -2.28 -25.32 15.36
CA TYR A 474 -2.47 -24.41 14.24
C TYR A 474 -3.29 -25.08 13.14
N VAL A 475 -4.22 -24.32 12.56
CA VAL A 475 -5.10 -24.78 11.49
C VAL A 475 -4.93 -23.88 10.28
N ASN A 476 -4.38 -24.45 9.21
CA ASN A 476 -4.47 -23.89 7.86
C ASN A 476 -5.48 -24.74 7.08
N LYS A 477 -6.52 -24.12 6.55
CA LYS A 477 -7.58 -24.81 5.79
C LYS A 477 -7.20 -25.12 4.34
N VAL A 478 -6.11 -24.53 3.82
CA VAL A 478 -5.73 -24.66 2.42
C VAL A 478 -5.01 -25.98 2.19
N LEU A 479 -5.44 -26.72 1.18
CA LEU A 479 -4.82 -28.00 0.80
C LEU A 479 -3.41 -27.77 0.23
N PRO A 480 -2.47 -28.70 0.45
CA PRO A 480 -1.06 -28.53 0.10
C PRO A 480 -0.79 -28.04 -1.33
N GLU A 481 -1.57 -28.51 -2.30
CA GLU A 481 -1.46 -28.18 -3.72
C GLU A 481 -1.77 -26.73 -4.08
N ASN A 482 -2.41 -25.97 -3.20
CA ASN A 482 -2.73 -24.55 -3.42
C ASN A 482 -2.27 -23.63 -2.29
N ARG A 483 -1.45 -24.13 -1.36
CA ARG A 483 -0.91 -23.33 -0.26
C ARG A 483 -0.04 -22.20 -0.79
N SER A 484 -0.42 -20.97 -0.47
CA SER A 484 0.36 -19.80 -0.83
C SER A 484 1.75 -19.80 -0.21
N ARG A 485 2.77 -19.66 -1.04
CA ARG A 485 4.15 -19.47 -0.58
C ARG A 485 4.43 -18.03 -0.15
N MET A 486 3.52 -17.10 -0.48
CA MET A 486 3.66 -15.66 -0.22
C MET A 486 2.86 -15.17 0.99
N SER A 487 1.72 -15.79 1.30
CA SER A 487 0.77 -15.33 2.32
C SER A 487 0.18 -16.50 3.07
N ILE A 488 0.86 -16.92 4.14
CA ILE A 488 0.50 -18.10 4.92
C ILE A 488 -0.51 -17.68 5.98
N CYS A 489 -1.76 -18.10 5.79
CA CYS A 489 -2.86 -17.79 6.70
C CYS A 489 -3.19 -19.00 7.57
N PHE A 490 -3.32 -18.82 8.88
CA PHE A 490 -3.72 -19.89 9.79
C PHE A 490 -4.50 -19.34 10.98
N THR A 491 -5.25 -20.21 11.64
CA THR A 491 -5.95 -19.94 12.90
C THR A 491 -5.55 -20.96 13.95
N PHE A 492 -6.15 -20.90 15.14
CA PHE A 492 -6.01 -21.91 16.17
C PHE A 492 -7.19 -22.89 16.11
N CYS A 493 -7.02 -24.11 16.61
CA CYS A 493 -8.10 -25.10 16.56
C CYS A 493 -9.23 -24.79 17.54
N GLU A 494 -10.46 -24.89 17.05
CA GLU A 494 -11.70 -24.71 17.81
C GLU A 494 -12.14 -25.96 18.58
N ASP A 495 -11.61 -27.14 18.21
CA ASP A 495 -12.00 -28.42 18.80
C ASP A 495 -11.58 -28.49 20.27
N ALA A 496 -12.57 -28.60 21.16
CA ALA A 496 -12.35 -28.60 22.61
C ALA A 496 -11.50 -29.79 23.09
N ASP A 497 -11.56 -30.95 22.44
CA ASP A 497 -10.74 -32.11 22.79
C ASP A 497 -9.28 -31.92 22.38
N VAL A 498 -9.03 -31.20 21.28
CA VAL A 498 -7.69 -30.77 20.88
C VAL A 498 -7.18 -29.68 21.81
N GLN A 499 -8.01 -28.69 22.14
CA GLN A 499 -7.65 -27.63 23.09
C GLN A 499 -7.30 -28.16 24.48
N ARG A 500 -8.03 -29.17 24.99
CA ARG A 500 -7.72 -29.81 26.28
C ARG A 500 -6.38 -30.55 26.32
N LYS A 501 -5.77 -30.82 25.15
CA LYS A 501 -4.44 -31.41 25.03
C LYS A 501 -3.33 -30.35 24.94
N TRP A 502 -3.68 -29.07 24.87
CA TRP A 502 -2.71 -27.99 25.02
C TRP A 502 -2.26 -28.01 26.49
N GLY A 503 -1.05 -28.53 26.73
CA GLY A 503 -0.54 -29.04 28.01
C GLY A 503 -0.38 -28.09 29.22
N GLY A 504 -1.49 -27.52 29.72
CA GLY A 504 -1.57 -26.81 31.01
C GLY A 504 -3.00 -26.69 31.53
N SER A 505 -3.20 -25.97 32.65
CA SER A 505 -4.39 -25.92 33.53
C SER A 505 -5.65 -25.26 32.90
N ILE A 506 -5.85 -25.42 31.59
CA ILE A 506 -7.00 -24.93 30.85
C ILE A 506 -8.14 -25.97 30.98
N THR A 507 -9.11 -25.67 31.84
CA THR A 507 -10.31 -26.49 32.04
C THR A 507 -11.50 -26.05 31.19
N ALA A 508 -11.35 -24.98 30.39
CA ALA A 508 -12.39 -24.38 29.56
C ALA A 508 -11.85 -24.01 28.16
N THR A 509 -12.71 -24.07 27.14
CA THR A 509 -12.39 -23.65 25.75
C THR A 509 -11.87 -22.21 25.73
N VAL A 510 -10.76 -21.95 25.02
CA VAL A 510 -10.19 -20.62 24.86
C VAL A 510 -10.74 -19.99 23.58
N GLU A 511 -11.20 -18.74 23.67
CA GLU A 511 -11.63 -18.00 22.48
C GLU A 511 -10.45 -17.77 21.51
N LEU A 512 -10.67 -18.04 20.23
CA LEU A 512 -9.65 -17.87 19.19
C LEU A 512 -9.11 -16.44 19.13
N THR A 513 -9.98 -15.44 19.25
CA THR A 513 -9.59 -14.02 19.27
C THR A 513 -8.57 -13.71 20.37
N LEU A 514 -8.70 -14.35 21.53
CA LEU A 514 -7.73 -14.19 22.63
C LEU A 514 -6.39 -14.85 22.29
N MET A 515 -6.41 -16.02 21.65
CA MET A 515 -5.19 -16.68 21.16
C MET A 515 -4.48 -15.86 20.09
N GLU A 516 -5.23 -15.27 19.16
CA GLU A 516 -4.68 -14.33 18.17
C GLU A 516 -4.07 -13.08 18.81
N GLN A 517 -4.71 -12.52 19.84
CA GLN A 517 -4.15 -11.39 20.60
C GLN A 517 -2.86 -11.77 21.32
N ARG A 518 -2.80 -12.96 21.94
CA ARG A 518 -1.60 -13.46 22.60
C ARG A 518 -0.46 -13.67 21.60
N PHE A 519 -0.75 -14.32 20.48
CA PHE A 519 0.26 -14.54 19.43
C PHE A 519 0.81 -13.22 18.90
N ARG A 520 -0.06 -12.24 18.63
CA ARG A 520 0.37 -10.90 18.20
C ARG A 520 1.25 -10.20 19.24
N ARG A 521 0.90 -10.31 20.53
CA ARG A 521 1.71 -9.73 21.60
C ARG A 521 3.08 -10.39 21.71
N GLU A 522 3.14 -11.72 21.66
CA GLU A 522 4.41 -12.44 21.67
C GLU A 522 5.25 -12.14 20.42
N ALA A 523 4.60 -11.95 19.27
CA ALA A 523 5.26 -11.51 18.05
C ALA A 523 5.87 -10.10 18.22
N GLN A 524 5.11 -9.15 18.75
CA GLN A 524 5.58 -7.80 19.04
C GLN A 524 6.75 -7.79 20.03
N ASN A 525 6.69 -8.61 21.09
CA ASN A 525 7.78 -8.75 22.07
C ASN A 525 9.08 -9.27 21.44
N ARG A 526 8.99 -9.97 20.31
CA ARG A 526 10.11 -10.48 19.51
C ARG A 526 10.49 -9.56 18.36
N GLY A 527 9.97 -8.32 18.33
CA GLY A 527 10.25 -7.36 17.28
C GLY A 527 9.60 -7.70 15.94
N MET A 528 8.53 -8.50 15.92
CA MET A 528 7.76 -8.81 14.72
C MET A 528 6.50 -7.94 14.61
N SER A 529 6.16 -7.50 13.40
CA SER A 529 4.96 -6.70 13.10
C SER A 529 4.23 -7.21 11.85
N GLY A 530 2.93 -6.91 11.73
CA GLY A 530 2.12 -7.23 10.56
C GLY A 530 1.72 -8.70 10.42
N VAL A 531 1.62 -9.42 11.54
CA VAL A 531 1.22 -10.84 11.56
C VAL A 531 -0.30 -11.03 11.70
N GLU A 532 -1.07 -9.95 11.84
CA GLU A 532 -2.53 -10.01 11.90
C GLU A 532 -3.15 -10.53 10.59
N GLY A 533 -4.13 -11.41 10.75
CA GLY A 533 -5.04 -11.79 9.69
C GLY A 533 -5.86 -10.59 9.20
N HIS A 534 -6.55 -10.77 8.07
CA HIS A 534 -7.38 -9.71 7.54
C HIS A 534 -8.57 -9.42 8.49
N PRO A 535 -8.92 -8.15 8.77
CA PRO A 535 -9.93 -7.82 9.78
C PRO A 535 -11.29 -8.50 9.62
N ALA A 536 -11.70 -8.76 8.37
CA ALA A 536 -12.95 -9.44 8.06
C ALA A 536 -12.95 -10.96 8.30
N PHE A 537 -11.77 -11.58 8.47
CA PHE A 537 -11.62 -13.03 8.55
C PHE A 537 -10.90 -13.50 9.82
N GLY A 538 -10.25 -12.60 10.57
CA GLY A 538 -9.49 -12.95 11.76
C GLY A 538 -8.24 -13.78 11.43
N GLY A 539 -7.75 -14.51 12.43
CA GLY A 539 -6.59 -15.37 12.33
C GLY A 539 -5.24 -14.65 12.31
N ILE A 540 -4.21 -15.41 11.95
CA ILE A 540 -2.83 -14.98 11.79
C ILE A 540 -2.45 -15.11 10.32
N ARG A 541 -1.67 -14.15 9.82
CA ARG A 541 -1.14 -14.18 8.46
C ARG A 541 0.33 -13.79 8.46
N VAL A 542 1.16 -14.68 7.94
CA VAL A 542 2.60 -14.46 7.78
C VAL A 542 2.90 -14.29 6.29
N CYS A 543 3.19 -13.06 5.86
CA CYS A 543 3.57 -12.80 4.47
C CYS A 543 5.09 -12.95 4.27
N LEU A 544 5.50 -13.69 3.24
CA LEU A 544 6.89 -14.09 2.98
C LEU A 544 7.42 -13.50 1.66
N TYR A 545 7.06 -12.26 1.37
CA TYR A 545 7.55 -11.54 0.19
C TYR A 545 9.08 -11.50 0.13
N ASN A 546 9.63 -11.18 -1.04
CA ASN A 546 11.07 -11.25 -1.31
C ASN A 546 11.90 -10.38 -0.35
N GLY A 547 11.35 -9.25 0.09
CA GLY A 547 11.98 -8.33 1.06
C GLY A 547 12.04 -8.83 2.50
N VAL A 548 11.28 -9.86 2.86
CA VAL A 548 11.38 -10.49 4.19
C VAL A 548 12.70 -11.26 4.27
N SER A 549 13.50 -10.97 5.29
CA SER A 549 14.81 -11.61 5.50
C SER A 549 14.66 -13.04 5.99
N ASP A 550 15.70 -13.86 5.84
CA ASP A 550 15.65 -15.25 6.30
C ASP A 550 15.60 -15.33 7.83
N GLU A 551 16.28 -14.40 8.51
CA GLU A 551 16.25 -14.25 9.98
C GLU A 551 14.85 -13.94 10.50
N ALA A 552 14.08 -13.10 9.78
CA ALA A 552 12.69 -12.86 10.12
C ALA A 552 11.87 -14.17 10.05
N VAL A 553 12.06 -14.95 8.97
CA VAL A 553 11.37 -16.24 8.80
C VAL A 553 11.75 -17.22 9.92
N GLU A 554 13.02 -17.28 10.29
CA GLU A 554 13.49 -18.10 11.42
C GLU A 554 12.86 -17.66 12.74
N GLU A 555 12.72 -16.36 12.99
CA GLU A 555 12.16 -15.82 14.23
C GLU A 555 10.66 -16.11 14.37
N VAL A 556 9.87 -16.02 13.28
CA VAL A 556 8.46 -16.41 13.31
C VAL A 556 8.29 -17.92 13.48
N VAL A 557 9.15 -18.74 12.86
CA VAL A 557 9.19 -20.20 13.05
C VAL A 557 9.52 -20.56 14.49
N ARG A 558 10.46 -19.84 15.11
CA ARG A 558 10.82 -20.00 16.52
C ARG A 558 9.64 -19.66 17.43
N LEU A 559 8.97 -18.53 17.21
CA LEU A 559 7.74 -18.19 17.94
C LEU A 559 6.69 -19.29 17.77
N MET A 560 6.40 -19.73 16.54
CA MET A 560 5.40 -20.77 16.30
C MET A 560 5.74 -22.11 16.95
N SER A 561 7.01 -22.42 17.13
CA SER A 561 7.45 -23.65 17.78
C SER A 561 7.35 -23.56 19.31
N GLU A 562 7.61 -22.39 19.90
CA GLU A 562 7.59 -22.16 21.35
C GLU A 562 6.20 -21.81 21.88
N PHE A 563 5.37 -21.13 21.06
CA PHE A 563 4.06 -20.59 21.46
C PHE A 563 3.07 -21.65 21.98
N PRO A 564 2.98 -22.87 21.38
CA PRO A 564 2.15 -23.92 21.96
C PRO A 564 2.55 -24.26 23.38
N ALA A 565 3.85 -24.30 23.73
CA ALA A 565 4.30 -24.60 25.08
C ALA A 565 4.11 -23.43 26.07
N LEU A 566 4.08 -22.18 25.60
CA LEU A 566 3.83 -20.99 26.42
C LEU A 566 2.35 -20.83 26.79
N HIS A 567 1.45 -21.44 26.02
CA HIS A 567 0.00 -21.29 26.16
C HIS A 567 -0.77 -22.63 26.22
N ALA A 568 -0.03 -23.72 26.33
CA ALA A 568 -0.42 -25.02 26.86
C ALA A 568 -0.46 -24.89 28.39
#